data_AF-J9DVL3-F1
#
_entry.id   AF-J9DVL3-F1
#
_cell.length_a   1.000
_cell.length_b   1.000
_cell.length_c   1.000
_cell.angle_alpha   90.00
_cell.angle_beta   90.00
_cell.angle_gamma   90.00
#
_symmetry.space_group_name_H-M   'P 1'
#
loop_
_entity.id
_entity.type
_entity.pdbx_description
1 polymer ?
#
loop_
_entity_poly.entity_id
_entity_poly.type
_entity_poly.pdbx_seq_one_letter_code
_entity_poly.pdbx_strand_id
1 'polypeptide(L)'
;MKLCNTELGYRQFIRNYYAPFLACRTIRIIAFILFIIYLLTAVIGIKKLKVGFDVTNLLRTNSSAKKFLELRAEFFNYKMPAIEIAVMKPPDMSQKNDRIRFLKVVEEFENTTCSSGRHTTEFWYFAYKDFISDLGFDAQSWNILQNDKEEFEENLQPFLLASDKYRYDILLRDNGTIQAFRLSTQIVDIPKYSSQLVMQCAEQIR
;
A
#
# COMPACT_ATOMS: atom_id res chain seq x y z
N MET A 1 -30.17 -68.98 23.82
CA MET A 1 -29.07 -67.99 23.65
C MET A 1 -29.55 -66.91 22.67
N LYS A 2 -30.18 -65.84 23.17
CA LYS A 2 -30.53 -64.66 22.36
C LYS A 2 -29.66 -63.51 22.86
N LEU A 3 -28.68 -63.11 22.05
CA LEU A 3 -27.88 -61.92 22.29
C LEU A 3 -28.82 -60.71 22.29
N CYS A 4 -28.95 -60.05 23.45
CA CYS A 4 -29.60 -58.75 23.56
C CYS A 4 -28.63 -57.72 22.94
N ASN A 5 -28.71 -57.56 21.62
CA ASN A 5 -27.94 -56.55 20.90
C ASN A 5 -28.55 -55.18 21.23
N THR A 6 -27.93 -54.46 22.16
CA THR A 6 -28.10 -53.02 22.33
C THR A 6 -27.45 -52.31 21.15
N GLU A 7 -28.00 -52.48 19.95
CA GLU A 7 -27.73 -51.58 18.84
C GLU A 7 -28.32 -50.22 19.24
N LEU A 8 -27.46 -49.28 19.63
CA LEU A 8 -27.82 -47.91 19.98
C LEU A 8 -28.88 -47.38 19.01
N GLY A 9 -29.96 -46.76 19.51
CA GLY A 9 -31.14 -46.40 18.71
C GLY A 9 -30.86 -45.64 17.41
N TYR A 10 -29.76 -44.88 17.34
CA TYR A 10 -29.31 -44.21 16.12
C TYR A 10 -28.93 -45.19 14.99
N ARG A 11 -28.33 -46.35 15.30
CA ARG A 11 -27.97 -47.37 14.31
C ARG A 11 -29.20 -48.01 13.68
N GLN A 12 -30.22 -48.27 14.51
CA GLN A 12 -31.49 -48.80 14.04
C GLN A 12 -32.25 -47.79 13.18
N PHE A 13 -32.25 -46.51 13.56
CA PHE A 13 -32.82 -45.43 12.77
C PHE A 13 -32.12 -45.25 11.41
N ILE A 14 -30.77 -45.24 11.41
CA ILE A 14 -30.00 -45.12 10.17
C ILE A 14 -30.28 -46.30 9.25
N ARG A 15 -30.26 -47.53 9.78
CA ARG A 15 -30.45 -48.74 8.99
C ARG A 15 -31.86 -48.86 8.42
N ASN A 16 -32.88 -48.57 9.24
CA ASN A 16 -34.27 -48.88 8.88
C ASN A 16 -34.99 -47.72 8.20
N TYR A 17 -34.56 -46.46 8.40
CA TYR A 17 -35.25 -45.28 7.87
C TYR A 17 -34.37 -44.43 6.96
N TYR A 18 -33.18 -44.02 7.41
CA TYR A 18 -32.34 -43.07 6.65
C TYR A 18 -31.65 -43.70 5.42
N ALA A 19 -31.06 -44.88 5.58
CA ALA A 19 -30.37 -45.61 4.51
C ALA A 19 -31.29 -46.01 3.35
N PRO A 20 -32.47 -46.62 3.56
CA PRO A 20 -33.39 -46.93 2.46
C PRO A 20 -33.95 -45.67 1.80
N PHE A 21 -34.15 -44.59 2.54
CA PHE A 21 -34.57 -43.29 2.00
C PHE A 21 -33.54 -42.70 1.03
N LEU A 22 -32.25 -42.65 1.40
CA LEU A 22 -31.19 -42.21 0.48
C LEU A 22 -30.93 -43.20 -0.68
N ALA A 23 -31.20 -44.49 -0.48
CA ALA A 23 -30.97 -45.52 -1.49
C ALA A 23 -31.96 -45.44 -2.66
N CYS A 24 -33.15 -44.87 -2.47
CA CYS A 24 -34.15 -44.63 -3.51
C CYS A 24 -33.57 -43.85 -4.71
N ARG A 25 -33.79 -44.36 -5.93
CA ARG A 25 -33.23 -43.77 -7.17
C ARG A 25 -33.65 -42.30 -7.36
N THR A 26 -34.89 -41.96 -7.06
CA THR A 26 -35.41 -40.59 -7.15
C THR A 26 -34.71 -39.63 -6.18
N ILE A 27 -34.57 -40.06 -4.93
CA ILE A 27 -33.93 -39.25 -3.87
C ILE A 27 -32.44 -39.06 -4.16
N ARG A 28 -31.78 -40.11 -4.68
CA ARG A 28 -30.38 -40.02 -5.12
C ARG A 28 -30.16 -38.97 -6.22
N ILE A 29 -31.05 -38.92 -7.22
CA ILE A 29 -30.98 -37.92 -8.30
C ILE A 29 -31.22 -36.52 -7.73
N ILE A 30 -32.22 -36.34 -6.86
CA ILE A 30 -32.49 -35.05 -6.21
C ILE A 30 -31.30 -34.58 -5.37
N ALA A 31 -30.72 -35.47 -4.56
CA ALA A 31 -29.54 -35.16 -3.75
C ALA A 31 -28.34 -34.75 -4.61
N PHE A 32 -28.12 -35.43 -5.75
CA PHE A 32 -27.07 -35.08 -6.69
C PHE A 32 -27.28 -33.69 -7.30
N ILE A 33 -28.51 -33.37 -7.71
CA ILE A 33 -28.87 -32.03 -8.23
C ILE A 33 -28.64 -30.95 -7.16
N LEU A 34 -29.10 -31.20 -5.92
CA LEU A 34 -28.88 -30.28 -4.80
C LEU A 34 -27.38 -30.07 -4.52
N PHE A 35 -26.57 -31.12 -4.64
CA PHE A 35 -25.13 -31.01 -4.48
C PHE A 35 -24.49 -30.18 -5.59
N ILE A 36 -24.92 -30.33 -6.85
CA ILE A 36 -24.48 -29.46 -7.95
C ILE A 36 -24.86 -28.00 -7.68
N ILE A 37 -26.10 -27.74 -7.25
CA ILE A 37 -26.54 -26.37 -6.90
C ILE A 37 -25.66 -25.80 -5.78
N TYR A 38 -25.37 -26.59 -4.75
CA TYR A 38 -24.47 -26.20 -3.65
C TYR A 38 -23.06 -25.86 -4.16
N LEU A 39 -22.50 -26.66 -5.06
CA LEU A 39 -21.18 -26.36 -5.65
C LEU A 39 -21.20 -25.07 -6.48
N LEU A 40 -22.25 -24.85 -7.27
CA LEU A 40 -22.39 -23.62 -8.07
C LEU A 40 -22.51 -22.39 -7.17
N THR A 41 -23.29 -22.45 -6.09
CA THR A 41 -23.41 -21.33 -5.14
C THR A 41 -22.11 -21.09 -4.39
N ALA A 42 -21.38 -22.14 -4.02
CA ALA A 42 -20.06 -22.01 -3.40
C ALA A 42 -19.07 -21.32 -4.34
N VAL A 43 -19.01 -21.70 -5.62
CA VAL A 43 -18.14 -21.05 -6.62
C VAL A 43 -18.51 -19.57 -6.81
N ILE A 44 -19.80 -19.24 -6.86
CA ILE A 44 -20.27 -17.85 -6.92
C ILE A 44 -19.88 -17.08 -5.64
N GLY A 45 -19.98 -17.72 -4.47
CA GLY A 45 -19.59 -17.15 -3.19
C GLY A 45 -18.10 -16.83 -3.13
N ILE A 46 -17.25 -17.75 -3.57
CA ILE A 46 -15.79 -17.56 -3.63
C ILE A 46 -15.44 -16.38 -4.54
N LYS A 47 -16.11 -16.23 -5.69
CA LYS A 47 -15.89 -15.08 -6.60
C LYS A 47 -16.29 -13.73 -6.00
N LYS A 48 -17.22 -13.71 -5.05
CA LYS A 48 -17.67 -12.49 -4.35
C LYS A 48 -16.89 -12.21 -3.07
N LEU A 49 -15.94 -13.07 -2.69
CA LEU A 49 -15.14 -12.89 -1.50
C LEU A 49 -14.23 -11.66 -1.68
N LYS A 50 -14.55 -10.59 -0.96
CA LYS A 50 -13.69 -9.40 -0.88
C LYS A 50 -12.62 -9.65 0.15
N VAL A 51 -11.37 -9.75 -0.29
CA VAL A 51 -10.20 -9.85 0.60
C VAL A 51 -9.82 -8.45 1.06
N GLY A 52 -10.28 -8.08 2.25
CA GLY A 52 -9.95 -6.81 2.88
C GLY A 52 -9.84 -6.98 4.39
N PHE A 53 -8.77 -6.45 4.97
CA PHE A 53 -8.54 -6.49 6.41
C PHE A 53 -8.76 -5.09 6.98
N ASP A 54 -9.92 -4.89 7.61
CA ASP A 54 -10.20 -3.65 8.33
C ASP A 54 -9.74 -3.78 9.78
N VAL A 55 -8.87 -2.88 10.23
CA VAL A 55 -8.34 -2.85 11.61
C VAL A 55 -9.48 -2.73 12.64
N THR A 56 -10.60 -2.12 12.29
CA THR A 56 -11.78 -2.01 13.17
C THR A 56 -12.38 -3.38 13.54
N ASN A 57 -12.18 -4.41 12.71
CA ASN A 57 -12.68 -5.77 12.98
C ASN A 57 -11.84 -6.52 14.02
N LEU A 58 -10.61 -6.08 14.30
CA LEU A 58 -9.76 -6.65 15.36
C LEU A 58 -10.13 -6.13 16.76
N LEU A 59 -10.82 -5.00 16.81
CA LEU A 59 -11.14 -4.31 18.05
C LEU A 59 -12.44 -4.86 18.64
N ARG A 60 -12.48 -4.90 19.98
CA ARG A 60 -13.72 -5.25 20.70
C ARG A 60 -14.83 -4.29 20.30
N THR A 61 -16.04 -4.83 20.14
CA THR A 61 -17.24 -4.11 19.67
C THR A 61 -17.51 -2.82 20.43
N ASN A 62 -17.29 -2.81 21.76
CA ASN A 62 -17.56 -1.66 22.62
C ASN A 62 -16.29 -0.91 23.07
N SER A 63 -15.21 -0.98 22.30
CA SER A 63 -13.98 -0.25 22.65
C SER A 63 -13.99 1.20 22.16
N SER A 64 -13.48 2.13 22.98
CA SER A 64 -13.31 3.54 22.59
C SER A 64 -12.43 3.69 21.35
N ALA A 65 -11.44 2.81 21.18
CA ALA A 65 -10.58 2.76 20.00
C ALA A 65 -11.35 2.46 18.71
N LYS A 66 -12.31 1.52 18.75
CA LYS A 66 -13.15 1.21 17.59
C LYS A 66 -14.01 2.41 17.21
N LYS A 67 -14.69 3.03 18.20
CA LYS A 67 -15.50 4.24 17.98
C LYS A 67 -14.66 5.39 17.40
N PHE A 68 -13.44 5.56 17.89
CA PHE A 68 -12.52 6.57 17.34
C PHE A 68 -12.18 6.29 15.87
N LEU A 69 -11.83 5.04 15.49
CA LEU A 69 -11.50 4.69 14.11
C LEU A 69 -12.70 4.80 13.17
N GLU A 70 -13.90 4.45 13.62
CA GLU A 70 -15.15 4.61 12.87
C GLU A 70 -15.44 6.09 12.60
N LEU A 71 -15.44 6.92 13.64
CA LEU A 71 -15.63 8.36 13.51
C LEU A 71 -14.53 9.00 12.66
N ARG A 72 -13.28 8.57 12.83
CA ARG A 72 -12.17 9.04 12.00
C ARG A 72 -12.43 8.75 10.52
N ALA A 73 -12.91 7.54 10.19
CA ALA A 73 -13.18 7.17 8.82
C ALA A 73 -14.44 7.84 8.23
N GLU A 74 -15.41 8.23 9.07
CA GLU A 74 -16.63 8.92 8.66
C GLU A 74 -16.39 10.41 8.41
N PHE A 75 -15.67 11.08 9.31
CA PHE A 75 -15.49 12.53 9.27
C PHE A 75 -14.24 12.98 8.52
N PHE A 76 -13.20 12.14 8.42
CA PHE A 76 -12.02 12.43 7.64
C PHE A 76 -12.05 11.61 6.36
N ASN A 77 -12.40 12.25 5.24
CA ASN A 77 -12.14 11.70 3.91
C ASN A 77 -10.64 11.46 3.82
N TYR A 78 -10.26 10.18 3.88
CA TYR A 78 -8.87 9.77 3.90
C TYR A 78 -8.25 10.14 2.55
N LYS A 79 -7.52 11.25 2.52
CA LYS A 79 -6.45 11.37 1.54
C LYS A 79 -5.44 10.28 1.88
N MET A 80 -5.03 9.49 0.89
CA MET A 80 -4.01 8.50 1.17
C MET A 80 -2.75 9.21 1.72
N PRO A 81 -2.14 8.67 2.80
CA PRO A 81 -0.91 9.24 3.32
C PRO A 81 0.15 9.23 2.23
N ALA A 82 1.02 10.24 2.23
CA ALA A 82 2.16 10.28 1.32
C ALA A 82 2.97 8.99 1.45
N ILE A 83 3.35 8.39 0.32
CA ILE A 83 4.31 7.31 0.27
C ILE A 83 5.70 7.91 0.44
N GLU A 84 6.46 7.35 1.37
CA GLU A 84 7.87 7.66 1.58
C GLU A 84 8.71 6.68 0.76
N ILE A 85 9.48 7.19 -0.20
CA ILE A 85 10.36 6.40 -1.06
C ILE A 85 11.80 6.63 -0.58
N ALA A 86 12.40 5.58 -0.02
CA ALA A 86 13.79 5.61 0.45
C ALA A 86 14.76 5.13 -0.63
N VAL A 87 15.71 5.99 -1.00
CA VAL A 87 16.76 5.70 -1.98
C VAL A 87 18.04 5.37 -1.23
N MET A 88 18.32 4.07 -1.12
CA MET A 88 19.43 3.54 -0.30
C MET A 88 20.83 3.72 -0.94
N LYS A 89 20.90 3.87 -2.26
CA LYS A 89 22.13 4.12 -3.02
C LYS A 89 21.86 5.21 -4.05
N PRO A 90 21.80 6.47 -3.61
CA PRO A 90 21.44 7.56 -4.47
C PRO A 90 22.55 7.87 -5.49
N PRO A 91 22.19 8.42 -6.66
CA PRO A 91 23.16 9.01 -7.57
C PRO A 91 23.82 10.24 -6.94
N ASP A 92 24.99 10.63 -7.45
CA ASP A 92 25.60 11.90 -7.07
C ASP A 92 24.79 13.04 -7.70
N MET A 93 24.08 13.80 -6.86
CA MET A 93 23.19 14.87 -7.32
C MET A 93 23.94 16.15 -7.72
N SER A 94 25.22 16.28 -7.33
CA SER A 94 26.08 17.34 -7.85
C SER A 94 26.42 17.10 -9.33
N GLN A 95 26.49 15.83 -9.75
CA GLN A 95 26.84 15.47 -11.12
C GLN A 95 25.63 15.56 -12.05
N LYS A 96 25.76 16.40 -13.10
CA LYS A 96 24.67 16.68 -14.06
C LYS A 96 24.05 15.43 -14.69
N ASN A 97 24.87 14.49 -15.16
CA ASN A 97 24.37 13.31 -15.87
C ASN A 97 23.57 12.37 -14.94
N ASP A 98 24.09 12.14 -13.74
CA ASP A 98 23.49 11.25 -12.75
C ASP A 98 22.19 11.87 -12.21
N ARG A 99 22.22 13.18 -11.95
CA ARG A 99 21.04 13.95 -11.58
C ARG A 99 19.94 13.90 -12.62
N ILE A 100 20.23 14.17 -13.90
CA ILE A 100 19.22 14.13 -14.98
C ILE A 100 18.58 12.74 -15.07
N ARG A 101 19.39 11.69 -14.98
CA ARG A 101 18.90 10.31 -15.01
C ARG A 101 17.94 10.03 -13.85
N PHE A 102 18.27 10.49 -12.65
CA PHE A 102 17.41 10.31 -11.48
C PHE A 102 16.13 11.13 -11.57
N LEU A 103 16.21 12.40 -11.98
CA LEU A 103 15.05 13.25 -12.13
C LEU A 103 14.06 12.70 -13.16
N LYS A 104 14.55 12.04 -14.21
CA LYS A 104 13.69 11.33 -15.16
C LYS A 104 12.92 10.17 -14.50
N VAL A 105 13.56 9.42 -13.61
CA VAL A 105 12.88 8.36 -12.84
C VAL A 105 11.81 8.95 -11.92
N VAL A 106 12.10 10.07 -11.27
CA VAL A 106 11.12 10.79 -10.45
C VAL A 106 9.94 11.29 -11.29
N GLU A 107 10.20 11.84 -12.48
CA GLU A 107 9.16 12.27 -13.42
C GLU A 107 8.30 11.08 -13.92
N GLU A 108 8.93 9.93 -14.19
CA GLU A 108 8.20 8.70 -14.53
C GLU A 108 7.27 8.27 -13.38
N PHE A 109 7.73 8.35 -12.12
CA PHE A 109 6.88 8.08 -10.95
C PHE A 109 5.73 9.08 -10.82
N GLU A 110 6.01 10.37 -11.02
CA GLU A 110 5.04 11.46 -10.95
C GLU A 110 3.94 11.32 -12.00
N ASN A 111 4.25 10.77 -13.16
CA ASN A 111 3.31 10.57 -14.27
C ASN A 111 2.59 9.21 -14.24
N THR A 112 2.83 8.37 -13.22
CA THR A 112 2.07 7.13 -13.08
C THR A 112 0.59 7.40 -12.76
N THR A 113 -0.29 6.50 -13.18
CA THR A 113 -1.73 6.57 -12.87
C THR A 113 -2.06 6.51 -11.39
N CYS A 114 -1.09 6.09 -10.58
CA CYS A 114 -1.20 5.94 -9.14
C CYS A 114 -0.69 7.16 -8.38
N SER A 115 0.08 8.05 -9.00
CA SER A 115 0.58 9.26 -8.37
C SER A 115 -0.43 10.40 -8.53
N SER A 116 -0.56 11.23 -7.50
CA SER A 116 -1.34 12.48 -7.58
C SER A 116 -0.61 13.57 -8.38
N GLY A 117 0.60 13.29 -8.85
CA GLY A 117 1.38 14.16 -9.73
C GLY A 117 2.38 15.04 -9.00
N ARG A 118 3.15 15.79 -9.81
CA ARG A 118 4.31 16.59 -9.39
C ARG A 118 4.09 17.50 -8.18
N HIS A 119 2.92 18.11 -8.08
CA HIS A 119 2.59 19.08 -7.02
C HIS A 119 2.48 18.45 -5.63
N THR A 120 2.44 17.12 -5.56
CA THR A 120 2.38 16.36 -4.30
C THR A 120 3.71 15.72 -3.92
N THR A 121 4.71 15.80 -4.81
CA THR A 121 6.02 15.21 -4.59
C THR A 121 6.90 16.17 -3.82
N GLU A 122 7.28 15.79 -2.62
CA GLU A 122 8.21 16.54 -1.79
C GLU A 122 9.59 15.91 -1.88
N PHE A 123 10.54 16.69 -2.38
CA PHE A 123 11.91 16.24 -2.56
C PHE A 123 12.88 17.36 -2.22
N TRP A 124 13.90 17.04 -1.42
CA TRP A 124 14.87 18.01 -0.93
C TRP A 124 15.57 18.79 -2.05
N TYR A 125 15.80 18.19 -3.21
CA TYR A 125 16.47 18.86 -4.33
C TYR A 125 15.61 19.98 -4.94
N PHE A 126 14.29 19.81 -5.01
CA PHE A 126 13.40 20.87 -5.51
C PHE A 126 13.30 22.00 -4.51
N ALA A 127 13.16 21.67 -3.23
CA ALA A 127 13.19 22.66 -2.17
C ALA A 127 14.54 23.38 -2.08
N TYR A 128 15.65 22.70 -2.39
CA TYR A 128 16.97 23.31 -2.42
C TYR A 128 17.09 24.31 -3.57
N LYS A 129 16.59 23.96 -4.75
CA LYS A 129 16.49 24.90 -5.88
C LYS A 129 15.65 26.13 -5.51
N ASP A 130 14.49 25.91 -4.89
CA ASP A 130 13.58 26.99 -4.50
C ASP A 130 14.23 27.87 -3.43
N PHE A 131 14.93 27.28 -2.45
CA PHE A 131 15.71 28.01 -1.44
C PHE A 131 16.77 28.93 -2.05
N ILE A 132 17.55 28.45 -3.03
CA ILE A 132 18.53 29.28 -3.73
C ILE A 132 17.83 30.41 -4.49
N SER A 133 16.71 30.13 -5.15
CA SER A 133 15.92 31.15 -5.85
C SER A 133 15.37 32.22 -4.89
N ASP A 134 14.94 31.82 -3.69
CA ASP A 134 14.38 32.71 -2.67
C ASP A 134 15.43 33.65 -2.04
N LEU A 135 16.70 33.23 -2.03
CA LEU A 135 17.82 34.09 -1.61
C LEU A 135 18.15 35.20 -2.61
N GLY A 136 17.41 35.30 -3.71
CA GLY A 136 17.56 36.35 -4.74
C GLY A 136 18.59 36.01 -5.81
N PHE A 137 19.08 34.77 -5.84
CA PHE A 137 19.91 34.27 -6.93
C PHE A 137 19.03 33.97 -8.15
N ASP A 138 19.45 34.47 -9.31
CA ASP A 138 18.70 34.26 -10.56
C ASP A 138 18.78 32.80 -11.04
N ALA A 139 17.96 32.46 -12.05
CA ALA A 139 17.97 31.12 -12.64
C ALA A 139 19.35 30.73 -13.23
N GLN A 140 20.18 31.72 -13.56
CA GLN A 140 21.53 31.53 -14.08
C GLN A 140 22.50 31.12 -12.96
N SER A 141 22.37 31.70 -11.77
CA SER A 141 23.13 31.34 -10.58
C SER A 141 22.87 29.90 -10.15
N TRP A 142 21.61 29.44 -10.19
CA TRP A 142 21.31 28.02 -9.96
C TRP A 142 21.96 27.09 -11.00
N ASN A 143 22.04 27.52 -12.26
CA ASN A 143 22.72 26.76 -13.31
C ASN A 143 24.23 26.66 -13.08
N ILE A 144 24.86 27.67 -12.49
CA ILE A 144 26.29 27.64 -12.15
C ILE A 144 26.48 26.68 -10.96
N LEU A 145 25.75 26.93 -9.87
CA LEU A 145 25.83 26.15 -8.63
C LEU A 145 25.58 24.65 -8.86
N GLN A 146 24.56 24.27 -9.64
CA GLN A 146 24.25 22.85 -9.86
C GLN A 146 25.26 22.11 -10.77
N ASN A 147 26.15 22.83 -11.45
CA ASN A 147 27.14 22.25 -12.35
C ASN A 147 28.56 22.30 -11.76
N ASP A 148 28.76 23.06 -10.68
CA ASP A 148 29.97 23.05 -9.88
C ASP A 148 29.76 22.20 -8.62
N LYS A 149 30.60 21.19 -8.45
CA LYS A 149 30.47 20.25 -7.33
C LYS A 149 30.77 20.91 -5.99
N GLU A 150 31.78 21.78 -5.94
CA GLU A 150 32.19 22.43 -4.70
C GLU A 150 31.11 23.42 -4.26
N GLU A 151 30.62 24.27 -5.17
CA GLU A 151 29.54 25.21 -4.85
C GLU A 151 28.24 24.50 -4.43
N PHE A 152 27.92 23.36 -5.05
CA PHE A 152 26.76 22.55 -4.67
C PHE A 152 26.87 22.02 -3.23
N GLU A 153 28.02 21.44 -2.88
CA GLU A 153 28.22 20.85 -1.56
C GLU A 153 28.32 21.92 -0.45
N GLU A 154 29.00 23.04 -0.72
CA GLU A 154 29.13 24.15 0.23
C GLU A 154 27.77 24.80 0.57
N ASN A 155 26.90 24.96 -0.42
CA ASN A 155 25.58 25.58 -0.23
C ASN A 155 24.51 24.59 0.27
N LEU A 156 24.78 23.28 0.25
CA LEU A 156 23.83 22.27 0.73
C LEU A 156 23.66 22.34 2.26
N GLN A 157 24.76 22.49 3.00
CA GLN A 157 24.69 22.52 4.47
C GLN A 157 23.89 23.71 5.01
N PRO A 158 24.07 24.97 4.53
CA PRO A 158 23.20 26.09 4.88
C PRO A 158 21.71 25.82 4.62
N PHE A 159 21.37 25.19 3.50
CA PHE A 159 19.99 24.79 3.19
C PHE A 159 19.44 23.79 4.22
N LEU A 160 20.21 22.76 4.57
CA LEU A 160 19.81 21.75 5.56
C LEU A 160 19.71 22.32 6.98
N LEU A 161 20.44 23.40 7.28
CA LEU A 161 20.30 24.13 8.54
C LEU A 161 19.07 25.05 8.53
N ALA A 162 18.73 25.64 7.38
CA ALA A 162 17.56 26.50 7.23
C ALA A 162 16.25 25.69 7.17
N SER A 163 16.29 24.44 6.71
CA SER A 163 15.12 23.57 6.60
C SER A 163 15.19 22.34 7.49
N ASP A 164 14.56 22.44 8.67
CA ASP A 164 14.43 21.32 9.60
C ASP A 164 13.70 20.11 8.98
N LYS A 165 12.82 20.33 8.00
CA LYS A 165 12.09 19.26 7.30
C LYS A 165 13.04 18.38 6.50
N TYR A 166 13.81 18.96 5.59
CA TYR A 166 14.67 18.21 4.66
C TYR A 166 15.97 17.72 5.30
N ARG A 167 16.36 18.26 6.46
CA ARG A 167 17.50 17.76 7.24
C ARG A 167 17.38 16.27 7.59
N TYR A 168 16.17 15.80 7.89
CA TYR A 168 15.92 14.39 8.20
C TYR A 168 15.67 13.55 6.96
N ASP A 169 15.59 14.16 5.78
CA ASP A 169 15.36 13.44 4.52
C ASP A 169 16.66 12.95 3.89
N ILE A 170 17.81 13.46 4.34
CA ILE A 170 19.13 13.11 3.82
C ILE A 170 19.96 12.47 4.93
N LEU A 171 20.47 11.27 4.66
CA LEU A 171 21.46 10.61 5.48
C LEU A 171 22.85 10.91 4.93
N LEU A 172 23.62 11.72 5.65
CA LEU A 172 25.01 12.02 5.34
C LEU A 172 25.92 11.01 6.06
N ARG A 173 27.01 10.63 5.40
CA ARG A 173 28.09 9.85 6.00
C ARG A 173 29.08 10.81 6.68
N ASP A 174 29.98 10.30 7.54
CA ASP A 174 30.93 11.14 8.30
C ASP A 174 31.84 12.02 7.42
N ASN A 175 32.01 11.67 6.15
CA ASN A 175 32.76 12.43 5.15
C ASN A 175 31.94 13.53 4.45
N GLY A 176 30.69 13.77 4.87
CA GLY A 176 29.78 14.75 4.24
C GLY A 176 29.07 14.27 2.97
N THR A 177 29.38 13.06 2.48
CA THR A 177 28.72 12.52 1.27
C THR A 177 27.34 11.96 1.58
N ILE A 178 26.41 12.08 0.63
CA ILE A 178 25.05 11.54 0.76
C ILE A 178 25.10 10.01 0.68
N GLN A 179 24.71 9.34 1.76
CA GLN A 179 24.59 7.89 1.83
C GLN A 179 23.24 7.40 1.32
N ALA A 180 22.16 8.08 1.73
CA ALA A 180 20.80 7.76 1.35
C ALA A 180 19.95 9.02 1.45
N PHE A 181 18.83 9.06 0.73
CA PHE A 181 17.81 10.08 0.97
C PHE A 181 16.42 9.51 0.77
N ARG A 182 15.41 10.22 1.27
CA ARG A 182 14.01 9.93 0.97
C ARG A 182 13.36 11.04 0.15
N LEU A 183 12.30 10.69 -0.54
CA LEU A 183 11.36 11.60 -1.18
C LEU A 183 9.94 11.11 -0.87
N SER A 184 9.02 12.04 -0.71
CA SER A 184 7.61 11.70 -0.44
C SER A 184 6.75 12.05 -1.64
N THR A 185 5.72 11.27 -1.92
CA THR A 185 4.74 11.60 -2.96
C THR A 185 3.36 11.11 -2.56
N GLN A 186 2.32 11.87 -2.88
CA GLN A 186 0.95 11.41 -2.62
C GLN A 186 0.49 10.52 -3.77
N ILE A 187 -0.17 9.43 -3.42
CA ILE A 187 -0.89 8.60 -4.38
C ILE A 187 -2.32 9.11 -4.54
N VAL A 188 -2.95 8.74 -5.66
CA VAL A 188 -4.36 9.05 -5.92
C VAL A 188 -5.21 8.45 -4.80
N ASP A 189 -6.29 9.12 -4.44
CA ASP A 189 -7.23 8.62 -3.43
C ASP A 189 -7.88 7.31 -3.91
N ILE A 190 -7.34 6.20 -3.41
CA ILE A 190 -7.88 4.88 -3.66
C ILE A 190 -8.99 4.63 -2.63
N PRO A 191 -10.22 4.30 -3.05
CA PRO A 191 -11.31 4.05 -2.12
C PRO A 191 -10.98 2.89 -1.16
N LYS A 192 -11.48 3.00 0.08
CA LYS A 192 -11.18 2.22 1.30
C LYS A 192 -11.16 0.67 1.17
N TYR A 193 -11.52 0.11 0.02
CA TYR A 193 -11.74 -1.33 -0.18
C TYR A 193 -10.95 -1.98 -1.32
N SER A 194 -10.05 -1.26 -1.98
CA SER A 194 -9.22 -1.84 -3.05
C SER A 194 -7.76 -1.96 -2.64
N SER A 195 -7.51 -2.89 -1.71
CA SER A 195 -6.16 -3.41 -1.43
C SER A 195 -5.44 -3.84 -2.72
N GLN A 196 -6.18 -4.35 -3.70
CA GLN A 196 -5.68 -4.70 -5.02
C GLN A 196 -5.10 -3.52 -5.79
N LEU A 197 -5.76 -2.35 -5.75
CA LEU A 197 -5.27 -1.15 -6.42
C LEU A 197 -3.99 -0.63 -5.76
N VAL A 198 -3.91 -0.68 -4.43
CA VAL A 198 -2.67 -0.32 -3.70
C VAL A 198 -1.53 -1.25 -4.08
N MET A 199 -1.77 -2.56 -4.15
CA MET A 199 -0.75 -3.53 -4.56
C MET A 199 -0.33 -3.37 -6.03
N GLN A 200 -1.28 -3.09 -6.93
CA GLN A 200 -1.00 -2.79 -8.34
C GLN A 200 -0.15 -1.53 -8.49
N CYS A 201 -0.47 -0.48 -7.73
CA CYS A 201 0.33 0.73 -7.69
C CYS A 201 1.74 0.47 -7.13
N ALA A 202 1.86 -0.35 -6.08
CA ALA A 202 3.16 -0.72 -5.54
C ALA A 202 4.00 -1.55 -6.54
N GLU A 203 3.37 -2.43 -7.33
CA GLU A 203 4.05 -3.16 -8.41
C GLU A 203 4.50 -2.25 -9.55
N GLN A 204 3.72 -1.21 -9.89
CA GLN A 204 4.12 -0.23 -10.92
C GLN A 204 5.29 0.66 -10.48
N ILE A 205 5.48 0.86 -9.18
CA ILE A 205 6.52 1.72 -8.60
C ILE A 205 7.81 0.93 -8.29
N ARG A 206 7.75 -0.41 -8.28
CA ARG A 206 8.91 -1.28 -8.00
C ARG A 206 9.84 -1.44 -9.19
#